data_AF-A0A4R1MX78-F1
#
_entry.id   AF-A0A4R1MX78-F1
#
_cell.length_a   1.000
_cell.length_b   1.000
_cell.length_c   1.000
_cell.angle_alpha   90.00
_cell.angle_beta   90.00
_cell.angle_gamma   90.00
#
_symmetry.space_group_name_H-M   'P 1'
#
loop_
_entity.id
_entity.type
_entity.pdbx_description
1 polymer ?
#
loop_
_entity_poly.entity_id
_entity_poly.type
_entity_poly.pdbx_seq_one_letter_code
_entity_poly.pdbx_strand_id
1 'polypeptide(L)'
;MQVRVKLSSGPLIGYWQFCQEIARAVCPIDRNPKGIDCVWAKRYPSGVSSPYAGTDVPLPLDVADREALAKVLQKLPPLKYPMSEKDIASFIEAYVKLPSRPMWMPVLVTEETVLGAKIKRNQIVDRHLAAIREERKAGRLVPVDINHVPLEAVQIGAHLSRKDAIAYLERHGLAYDDEETAKSLEQGSLSGEAGHPALDVDPLALSEGASVVGRQRFSAAKKAEAVKRSNELQAAGEKNFRKRVAEEYGTTERSIYDWVREDEAMKETKPTLAIFLHGRKKK
;
A
#
# COMPACT_ATOMS: atom_id res chain seq x y z
N MET A 1 10.53 17.22 -9.78
CA MET A 1 10.73 16.85 -8.36
C MET A 1 10.83 15.34 -8.28
N GLN A 2 11.92 14.80 -7.75
CA GLN A 2 12.07 13.36 -7.56
C GLN A 2 11.25 12.94 -6.32
N VAL A 3 10.43 11.89 -6.45
CA VAL A 3 9.67 11.34 -5.33
C VAL A 3 10.65 10.71 -4.34
N ARG A 4 10.58 11.12 -3.07
CA ARG A 4 11.48 10.63 -2.01
C ARG A 4 10.70 9.78 -0.99
N VAL A 5 11.16 8.55 -0.79
CA VAL A 5 10.61 7.62 0.19
C VAL A 5 11.19 7.94 1.57
N LYS A 6 10.32 8.19 2.55
CA LYS A 6 10.74 8.41 3.93
C LYS A 6 10.95 7.06 4.61
N LEU A 7 12.19 6.75 4.98
CA LEU A 7 12.47 5.52 5.71
C LEU A 7 12.06 5.67 7.17
N SER A 8 11.51 4.59 7.75
CA SER A 8 11.24 4.54 9.18
C SER A 8 12.54 4.51 9.97
N SER A 9 12.58 5.12 11.15
CA SER A 9 13.76 5.09 12.03
C SER A 9 14.03 3.69 12.61
N GLY A 10 15.27 3.41 13.02
CA GLY A 10 15.67 2.15 13.66
C GLY A 10 16.19 1.10 12.68
N PRO A 11 17.11 0.20 13.08
CA PRO A 11 17.93 -0.62 12.17
C PRO A 11 17.14 -1.61 11.28
N LEU A 12 15.90 -1.92 11.69
CA LEU A 12 15.00 -2.85 11.02
C LEU A 12 13.74 -2.11 10.57
N ILE A 13 13.37 -2.32 9.30
CA ILE A 13 12.18 -1.72 8.70
C ILE A 13 11.21 -2.85 8.34
N GLY A 14 10.02 -2.85 8.93
CA GLY A 14 9.00 -3.85 8.62
C GLY A 14 8.64 -3.81 7.13
N TYR A 15 8.70 -4.96 6.43
CA TYR A 15 8.56 -4.97 4.96
C TYR A 15 7.23 -4.35 4.49
N TRP A 16 6.14 -4.59 5.25
CA TRP A 16 4.83 -4.05 4.93
C TRP A 16 4.80 -2.54 5.05
N GLN A 17 5.38 -2.01 6.13
CA GLN A 17 5.52 -0.56 6.33
C GLN A 17 6.40 0.06 5.26
N PHE A 18 7.51 -0.59 4.90
CA PHE A 18 8.39 -0.15 3.82
C PHE A 18 7.64 -0.03 2.48
N CYS A 19 6.88 -1.04 2.07
CA CYS A 19 6.03 -0.95 0.87
C CYS A 19 4.98 0.17 0.97
N GLN A 20 4.41 0.40 2.16
CA GLN A 20 3.49 1.51 2.36
C GLN A 20 4.15 2.87 2.20
N GLU A 21 5.38 3.06 2.69
CA GLU A 21 6.10 4.34 2.52
C GLU A 21 6.43 4.60 1.05
N ILE A 22 6.84 3.57 0.29
CA ILE A 22 6.99 3.68 -1.16
C ILE A 22 5.67 4.11 -1.80
N ALA A 23 4.57 3.43 -1.47
CA ALA A 23 3.27 3.73 -2.05
C ALA A 23 2.74 5.12 -1.67
N ARG A 24 3.05 5.61 -0.47
CA ARG A 24 2.71 6.99 -0.04
C ARG A 24 3.53 8.04 -0.78
N ALA A 25 4.81 7.77 -1.02
CA ALA A 25 5.67 8.66 -1.78
C ALA A 25 5.24 8.73 -3.25
N VAL A 26 4.98 7.58 -3.88
CA VAL A 26 4.61 7.49 -5.31
C VAL A 26 3.18 7.98 -5.55
N CYS A 27 2.25 7.66 -4.65
CA CYS A 27 0.85 8.05 -4.75
C CYS A 27 0.40 8.74 -3.45
N PRO A 28 0.76 10.03 -3.27
CA PRO A 28 0.30 10.81 -2.14
C PRO A 28 -1.22 11.01 -2.24
N ILE A 29 -1.88 11.00 -1.10
CA ILE A 29 -3.33 11.22 -0.98
C ILE A 29 -3.45 12.25 0.12
N ASP A 30 -3.78 13.47 -0.27
CA ASP A 30 -4.21 14.48 0.68
C ASP A 30 -5.60 14.11 1.19
N ARG A 31 -5.74 14.08 2.51
CA ARG A 31 -7.01 13.75 3.16
C ARG A 31 -7.92 14.98 3.26
N ASN A 32 -7.35 16.17 3.23
CA ASN A 32 -8.06 17.43 3.42
C ASN A 32 -7.56 18.49 2.41
N PRO A 33 -7.60 18.21 1.10
CA PRO A 33 -7.17 19.19 0.11
C PRO A 33 -7.99 20.48 0.23
N LYS A 34 -7.32 21.60 -0.05
CA LYS A 34 -7.89 22.95 0.00
C LYS A 34 -7.48 23.74 -1.23
N GLY A 35 -8.33 24.67 -1.66
CA GLY A 35 -8.05 25.56 -2.76
C GLY A 35 -7.74 24.78 -4.04
N ILE A 36 -6.55 25.02 -4.60
CA ILE A 36 -6.15 24.40 -5.88
C ILE A 36 -6.01 22.89 -5.80
N ASP A 37 -5.68 22.34 -4.64
CA ASP A 37 -5.48 20.90 -4.47
C ASP A 37 -6.81 20.12 -4.43
N CYS A 38 -7.95 20.82 -4.33
CA CYS A 38 -9.27 20.24 -4.57
C CYS A 38 -9.54 20.00 -6.06
N VAL A 39 -8.69 20.47 -6.97
CA VAL A 39 -8.81 20.23 -8.42
C VAL A 39 -7.70 19.26 -8.84
N TRP A 40 -8.08 18.02 -9.15
CA TRP A 40 -7.10 16.98 -9.48
C TRP A 40 -6.88 16.80 -10.98
N ALA A 41 -7.81 17.29 -11.80
CA ALA A 41 -7.75 17.19 -13.26
C ALA A 41 -8.51 18.33 -13.95
N LYS A 42 -8.33 18.42 -15.26
CA LYS A 42 -9.12 19.25 -16.18
C LYS A 42 -9.86 18.37 -17.19
N ARG A 43 -10.97 18.88 -17.71
CA ARG A 43 -11.68 18.30 -18.86
C ARG A 43 -12.07 19.39 -19.85
N TYR A 44 -12.14 19.06 -21.14
CA TYR A 44 -12.48 20.04 -22.17
C TYR A 44 -13.95 19.85 -22.58
N PRO A 45 -14.81 20.86 -22.36
CA PRO A 45 -16.20 20.78 -22.82
C PRO A 45 -16.25 20.68 -24.35
N SER A 46 -17.38 20.21 -24.88
CA SER A 46 -17.59 20.20 -26.33
C SER A 46 -17.51 21.62 -26.90
N GLY A 47 -16.98 21.75 -28.12
CA GLY A 47 -16.92 23.03 -28.85
C GLY A 47 -15.71 23.92 -28.54
N VAL A 48 -14.75 23.48 -27.72
CA VAL A 48 -13.47 24.19 -27.54
C VAL A 48 -12.38 23.63 -28.45
N SER A 49 -11.41 24.46 -28.82
CA SER A 49 -10.25 24.05 -29.61
C SER A 49 -9.27 23.25 -28.76
N SER A 50 -9.52 21.95 -28.63
CA SER A 50 -8.66 20.98 -27.95
C SER A 50 -8.86 19.59 -28.57
N PRO A 51 -7.80 18.79 -28.75
CA PRO A 51 -7.94 17.41 -29.22
C PRO A 51 -8.74 16.51 -28.26
N TYR A 52 -8.99 16.97 -27.03
CA TYR A 52 -9.74 16.25 -26.01
C TYR A 52 -11.15 16.82 -25.77
N ALA A 53 -11.59 17.78 -26.59
CA ALA A 53 -12.89 18.43 -26.46
C ALA A 53 -14.04 17.41 -26.60
N GLY A 54 -14.98 17.43 -25.65
CA GLY A 54 -16.12 16.51 -25.65
C GLY A 54 -15.81 15.09 -25.19
N THR A 55 -14.59 14.82 -24.73
CA THR A 55 -14.25 13.53 -24.08
C THR A 55 -14.50 13.61 -22.58
N ASP A 56 -14.94 12.50 -21.98
CA ASP A 56 -15.10 12.39 -20.52
C ASP A 56 -13.79 12.04 -19.79
N VAL A 57 -12.65 12.05 -20.49
CA VAL A 57 -11.35 11.67 -19.93
C VAL A 57 -10.75 12.83 -19.14
N PRO A 58 -10.59 12.71 -17.81
CA PRO A 58 -9.90 13.73 -17.02
C PRO A 58 -8.41 13.71 -17.34
N LEU A 59 -7.84 14.90 -17.58
CA LEU A 59 -6.43 15.09 -17.85
C LEU A 59 -5.75 15.73 -16.64
N PRO A 60 -4.50 15.34 -16.30
CA PRO A 60 -3.78 15.98 -15.21
C PRO A 60 -3.55 17.47 -15.50
N LEU A 61 -3.49 18.27 -14.44
CA LEU A 61 -3.12 19.68 -14.52
C LEU A 61 -1.60 19.80 -14.64
N ASP A 62 -1.13 20.51 -15.66
CA ASP A 62 0.27 20.91 -15.78
C ASP A 62 0.57 22.19 -14.96
N VAL A 63 1.81 22.69 -15.04
CA VAL A 63 2.23 23.89 -14.31
C VAL A 63 1.46 25.14 -14.78
N ALA A 64 1.27 25.29 -16.09
CA ALA A 64 0.56 26.43 -16.67
C ALA A 64 -0.93 26.42 -16.30
N ASP A 65 -1.56 25.24 -16.28
CA ASP A 65 -2.92 25.06 -15.80
C ASP A 65 -3.06 25.50 -14.34
N ARG A 66 -2.12 25.08 -13.49
CA ARG A 66 -2.13 25.43 -12.07
C ARG A 66 -1.98 26.93 -11.86
N GLU A 67 -1.08 27.57 -12.60
CA GLU A 67 -0.91 29.03 -12.55
C GLU A 67 -2.16 29.78 -13.05
N ALA A 68 -2.76 29.32 -14.15
CA ALA A 68 -3.99 29.90 -14.68
C ALA A 68 -5.15 29.77 -13.69
N LEU A 69 -5.30 28.59 -13.07
CA LEU A 69 -6.32 28.33 -12.06
C LEU A 69 -6.09 29.17 -10.80
N ALA A 70 -4.84 29.30 -10.33
CA ALA A 70 -4.52 30.09 -9.14
C ALA A 70 -4.94 31.57 -9.27
N LYS A 71 -4.82 32.15 -10.48
CA LYS A 71 -5.25 33.53 -10.77
C LYS A 71 -6.76 33.73 -10.65
N VAL A 72 -7.55 32.72 -11.01
CA VAL A 72 -9.02 32.81 -10.96
C VAL A 72 -9.61 32.34 -9.63
N LEU A 73 -8.93 31.45 -8.90
CA LEU A 73 -9.38 30.91 -7.61
C LEU A 73 -9.64 31.98 -6.56
N GLN A 74 -8.90 33.09 -6.57
CA GLN A 74 -9.11 34.20 -5.63
C GLN A 74 -10.48 34.88 -5.77
N LYS A 75 -11.15 34.71 -6.92
CA LYS A 75 -12.46 35.30 -7.24
C LYS A 75 -13.60 34.30 -7.10
N LEU A 76 -13.31 33.06 -6.69
CA LEU A 76 -14.26 31.96 -6.61
C LEU A 76 -14.56 31.57 -5.16
N PRO A 77 -15.70 30.89 -4.93
CA PRO A 77 -15.95 30.26 -3.64
C PRO A 77 -14.77 29.36 -3.23
N PRO A 78 -14.38 29.37 -1.94
CA PRO A 78 -13.24 28.58 -1.48
C PRO A 78 -13.55 27.08 -1.57
N LEU A 79 -12.61 26.30 -2.13
CA LEU A 79 -12.70 24.85 -2.16
C LEU A 79 -12.06 24.23 -0.91
N LYS A 80 -12.76 23.27 -0.30
CA LYS A 80 -12.25 22.46 0.81
C LYS A 80 -12.94 21.11 0.83
N TYR A 81 -12.18 20.04 0.75
CA TYR A 81 -12.72 18.69 0.89
C TYR A 81 -12.98 18.32 2.38
N PRO A 82 -14.04 17.57 2.70
CA PRO A 82 -15.13 17.14 1.83
C PRO A 82 -16.07 18.30 1.46
N MET A 83 -16.57 18.30 0.22
CA MET A 83 -17.47 19.33 -0.32
C MET A 83 -18.88 18.75 -0.46
N SER A 84 -19.90 19.55 -0.15
CA SER A 84 -21.28 19.18 -0.48
C SER A 84 -21.55 19.37 -1.98
N GLU A 85 -22.57 18.69 -2.52
CA GLU A 85 -23.01 18.91 -3.90
C GLU A 85 -23.37 20.37 -4.17
N LYS A 86 -23.92 21.07 -3.17
CA LYS A 86 -24.24 22.50 -3.24
C LYS A 86 -22.97 23.35 -3.38
N ASP A 87 -21.92 23.04 -2.64
CA ASP A 87 -20.64 23.76 -2.72
C ASP A 87 -19.98 23.54 -4.09
N ILE A 88 -20.01 22.29 -4.57
CA ILE A 88 -19.52 21.92 -5.90
C ILE A 88 -20.28 22.70 -6.99
N ALA A 89 -21.62 22.70 -6.95
CA ALA A 89 -22.45 23.41 -7.91
C ALA A 89 -22.18 24.92 -7.88
N SER A 90 -22.10 25.51 -6.69
CA SER A 90 -21.83 26.95 -6.51
C SER A 90 -20.47 27.34 -7.07
N PHE A 91 -19.44 26.52 -6.84
CA PHE A 91 -18.11 26.76 -7.40
C PHE A 91 -18.11 26.66 -8.92
N ILE A 92 -18.71 25.60 -9.48
CA ILE A 92 -18.75 25.38 -10.93
C ILE A 92 -19.53 26.49 -11.63
N GLU A 93 -20.67 26.92 -11.07
CA GLU A 93 -21.44 28.04 -11.59
C GLU A 93 -20.63 29.34 -11.59
N ALA A 94 -19.97 29.65 -10.47
CA ALA A 94 -19.11 30.83 -10.38
C ALA A 94 -17.94 30.77 -11.37
N TYR A 95 -17.31 29.60 -11.53
CA TYR A 95 -16.23 29.38 -12.48
C TYR A 95 -16.67 29.62 -13.94
N VAL A 96 -17.85 29.14 -14.32
CA VAL A 96 -18.40 29.32 -15.67
C VAL A 96 -18.69 30.78 -16.00
N LYS A 97 -19.13 31.56 -15.00
CA LYS A 97 -19.45 32.99 -15.17
C LYS A 97 -18.22 33.91 -15.24
N LEU A 98 -17.03 33.41 -14.94
CA LEU A 98 -15.81 34.23 -14.98
C LEU A 98 -15.37 34.53 -16.43
N PRO A 99 -15.21 35.82 -16.79
CA PRO A 99 -14.76 36.21 -18.14
C PRO A 99 -13.33 35.76 -18.48
N SER A 100 -12.48 35.57 -17.47
CA SER A 100 -11.06 35.21 -17.60
C SER A 100 -10.80 33.74 -17.30
N ARG A 101 -11.84 32.88 -17.37
CA ARG A 101 -11.69 31.45 -17.06
C ARG A 101 -10.85 30.73 -18.12
N PRO A 102 -10.04 29.74 -17.72
CA PRO A 102 -9.48 28.76 -18.64
C PRO A 102 -10.56 28.09 -19.51
N MET A 103 -10.22 27.72 -20.75
CA MET A 103 -11.15 27.06 -21.68
C MET A 103 -11.56 25.64 -21.24
N TRP A 104 -10.88 25.08 -20.24
CA TRP A 104 -11.17 23.78 -19.66
C TRP A 104 -11.97 23.92 -18.35
N MET A 105 -12.65 22.85 -17.97
CA MET A 105 -13.43 22.75 -16.74
C MET A 105 -12.64 22.01 -15.66
N PRO A 106 -12.61 22.52 -14.41
CA PRO A 106 -11.96 21.84 -13.30
C PRO A 106 -12.72 20.57 -12.94
N VAL A 107 -11.98 19.50 -12.67
CA VAL A 107 -12.50 18.24 -12.12
C VAL A 107 -12.13 18.20 -10.64
N LEU A 108 -13.15 18.27 -9.80
CA LEU A 108 -12.99 18.36 -8.35
C LEU A 108 -12.73 16.99 -7.73
N VAL A 109 -12.03 16.99 -6.58
CA VAL A 109 -11.84 15.80 -5.75
C VAL A 109 -13.18 15.42 -5.12
N THR A 110 -13.60 14.18 -5.35
CA THR A 110 -14.77 13.53 -4.77
C THR A 110 -14.37 12.32 -3.94
N GLU A 111 -15.31 11.73 -3.21
CA GLU A 111 -15.06 10.49 -2.45
C GLU A 111 -14.60 9.35 -3.37
N GLU A 112 -15.19 9.22 -4.56
CA GLU A 112 -14.81 8.21 -5.56
C GLU A 112 -13.35 8.38 -6.01
N THR A 113 -12.92 9.63 -6.21
CA THR A 113 -11.53 9.90 -6.63
C THR A 113 -10.53 9.58 -5.52
N VAL A 114 -10.87 9.86 -4.26
CA VAL A 114 -10.06 9.49 -3.10
C VAL A 114 -10.01 7.96 -2.94
N LEU A 115 -11.14 7.27 -3.13
CA LEU A 115 -11.19 5.81 -3.10
C LEU A 115 -10.36 5.19 -4.22
N GLY A 116 -10.47 5.72 -5.44
CA GLY A 116 -9.65 5.30 -6.58
C GLY A 116 -8.15 5.48 -6.32
N ALA A 117 -7.75 6.58 -5.68
CA ALA A 117 -6.36 6.78 -5.27
C ALA A 117 -5.90 5.78 -4.19
N LYS A 118 -6.77 5.43 -3.22
CA LYS A 118 -6.46 4.38 -2.23
C LYS A 118 -6.27 3.01 -2.90
N ILE A 119 -7.10 2.67 -3.89
CA ILE A 119 -6.96 1.43 -4.66
C ILE A 119 -5.63 1.41 -5.41
N LYS A 120 -5.28 2.49 -6.13
CA LYS A 120 -3.99 2.63 -6.82
C LYS A 120 -2.81 2.49 -5.85
N ARG A 121 -2.90 3.08 -4.66
CA ARG A 121 -1.86 2.93 -3.62
C ARG A 121 -1.71 1.47 -3.18
N ASN A 122 -2.80 0.75 -2.96
CA ASN A 122 -2.74 -0.67 -2.59
C ASN A 122 -2.09 -1.51 -3.69
N GLN A 123 -2.39 -1.23 -4.96
CA GLN A 123 -1.74 -1.91 -6.10
C GLN A 123 -0.22 -1.67 -6.13
N ILE A 124 0.23 -0.47 -5.74
CA ILE A 124 1.67 -0.17 -5.62
C ILE A 124 2.28 -1.02 -4.49
N VAL A 125 1.61 -1.11 -3.34
CA VAL A 125 2.05 -1.98 -2.22
C VAL A 125 2.18 -3.43 -2.69
N ASP A 126 1.17 -3.98 -3.36
CA ASP A 126 1.17 -5.36 -3.85
C ASP A 126 2.31 -5.62 -4.84
N ARG A 127 2.57 -4.66 -5.75
CA ARG A 127 3.69 -4.74 -6.70
C ARG A 127 5.03 -4.80 -5.99
N HIS A 128 5.27 -3.92 -5.03
CA HIS A 128 6.56 -3.90 -4.30
C HIS A 128 6.71 -5.11 -3.38
N LEU A 129 5.62 -5.62 -2.81
CA LEU A 129 5.64 -6.87 -2.05
C LEU A 129 6.04 -8.06 -2.94
N ALA A 130 5.47 -8.17 -4.13
CA ALA A 130 5.87 -9.19 -5.10
C ALA A 130 7.36 -9.05 -5.48
N ALA A 131 7.82 -7.82 -5.76
CA ALA A 131 9.22 -7.55 -6.09
C ALA A 131 10.19 -7.94 -4.96
N ILE A 132 9.88 -7.61 -3.70
CA ILE A 132 10.70 -7.99 -2.54
C ILE A 132 10.79 -9.52 -2.39
N ARG A 133 9.71 -10.25 -2.69
CA ARG A 133 9.74 -11.72 -2.68
C ARG A 133 10.66 -12.28 -3.76
N GLU A 134 10.68 -11.68 -4.95
CA GLU A 134 11.59 -12.06 -6.02
C GLU A 134 13.06 -11.72 -5.69
N GLU A 135 13.31 -10.55 -5.11
CA GLU A 135 14.65 -10.18 -4.62
C GLU A 135 15.17 -11.16 -3.54
N ARG A 136 14.30 -11.64 -2.64
CA ARG A 136 14.63 -12.69 -1.66
C ARG A 136 14.99 -13.99 -2.38
N LYS A 137 14.16 -14.44 -3.33
CA LYS A 137 14.43 -15.66 -4.10
C LYS A 137 15.77 -15.60 -4.83
N ALA A 138 16.14 -14.40 -5.28
CA ALA A 138 17.43 -14.15 -5.92
C ALA A 138 18.59 -13.94 -4.95
N GLY A 139 18.38 -14.07 -3.63
CA GLY A 139 19.41 -13.90 -2.61
C GLY A 139 19.90 -12.46 -2.43
N ARG A 140 19.21 -11.47 -2.99
CA ARG A 140 19.61 -10.04 -2.92
C ARG A 140 19.12 -9.32 -1.68
N LEU A 141 18.21 -9.94 -0.94
CA LEU A 141 17.77 -9.47 0.38
C LEU A 141 17.48 -10.66 1.27
N VAL A 142 17.76 -10.51 2.57
CA VAL A 142 17.48 -11.50 3.58
C VAL A 142 16.43 -10.91 4.53
N PRO A 143 15.17 -11.39 4.49
CA PRO A 143 14.21 -10.95 5.48
C PRO A 143 14.64 -11.46 6.86
N VAL A 144 14.45 -10.66 7.90
CA VAL A 144 14.77 -11.04 9.28
C VAL A 144 13.57 -10.83 10.19
N ASP A 145 13.55 -11.50 11.34
CA ASP A 145 12.60 -11.16 12.40
C ASP A 145 13.10 -9.96 13.24
N ILE A 146 12.39 -9.63 14.31
CA ILE A 146 12.76 -8.53 15.21
C ILE A 146 14.09 -8.77 15.96
N ASN A 147 14.53 -10.02 16.06
CA ASN A 147 15.78 -10.42 16.70
C ASN A 147 16.93 -10.58 15.70
N HIS A 148 16.77 -10.08 14.47
CA HIS A 148 17.73 -10.23 13.37
C HIS A 148 17.94 -11.68 12.90
N VAL A 149 17.05 -12.61 13.24
CA VAL A 149 17.14 -13.99 12.76
C VAL A 149 16.65 -14.05 11.32
N PRO A 150 17.44 -14.57 10.36
CA PRO A 150 17.01 -14.75 8.98
C PRO A 150 15.73 -15.58 8.89
N LEU A 151 14.79 -15.10 8.08
CA LEU A 151 13.53 -15.77 7.83
C LEU A 151 13.56 -16.50 6.49
N GLU A 152 12.95 -17.68 6.53
CA GLU A 152 12.52 -18.49 5.39
C GLU A 152 11.94 -17.57 4.32
N ALA A 153 10.78 -16.97 4.60
CA ALA A 153 9.97 -16.22 3.64
C ALA A 153 9.63 -14.79 4.11
N VAL A 154 9.24 -13.96 3.14
CA VAL A 154 8.67 -12.63 3.41
C VAL A 154 7.21 -12.79 3.87
N GLN A 155 7.03 -12.83 5.19
CA GLN A 155 5.76 -13.04 5.88
C GLN A 155 5.46 -11.91 6.87
N ILE A 156 4.23 -11.86 7.40
CA ILE A 156 3.84 -10.87 8.43
C ILE A 156 4.83 -10.91 9.59
N GLY A 157 5.36 -9.75 9.98
CA GLY A 157 6.39 -9.63 11.01
C GLY A 157 7.83 -9.73 10.51
N ALA A 158 8.05 -9.96 9.21
CA ALA A 158 9.38 -9.84 8.61
C ALA A 158 9.83 -8.38 8.51
N HIS A 159 11.14 -8.18 8.62
CA HIS A 159 11.81 -6.90 8.53
C HIS A 159 12.90 -6.99 7.48
N LEU A 160 13.24 -5.84 6.91
CA LEU A 160 14.42 -5.62 6.11
C LEU A 160 15.44 -4.90 6.99
N SER A 161 16.73 -5.25 6.86
CA SER A 161 17.76 -4.36 7.37
C SER A 161 17.67 -3.01 6.67
N ARG A 162 18.03 -1.92 7.34
CA ARG A 162 18.08 -0.59 6.69
C ARG A 162 18.96 -0.62 5.43
N LYS A 163 20.10 -1.31 5.48
CA LYS A 163 21.00 -1.50 4.34
C LYS A 163 20.28 -2.14 3.15
N ASP A 164 19.53 -3.21 3.37
CA ASP A 164 18.79 -3.89 2.30
C ASP A 164 17.63 -3.04 1.77
N ALA A 165 16.95 -2.30 2.65
CA ALA A 165 15.89 -1.37 2.25
C ALA A 165 16.44 -0.26 1.33
N ILE A 166 17.56 0.35 1.70
CA ILE A 166 18.25 1.36 0.87
C ILE A 166 18.68 0.77 -0.47
N ALA A 167 19.36 -0.38 -0.44
CA ALA A 167 19.84 -1.03 -1.66
C ALA A 167 18.67 -1.43 -2.58
N TYR A 168 17.53 -1.82 -2.02
CA TYR A 168 16.29 -2.04 -2.78
C TYR A 168 15.82 -0.75 -3.46
N LEU A 169 15.70 0.36 -2.73
CA LEU A 169 15.24 1.63 -3.31
C LEU A 169 16.15 2.10 -4.45
N GLU A 170 17.47 2.01 -4.27
CA GLU A 170 18.45 2.39 -5.28
C GLU A 170 18.33 1.53 -6.55
N ARG A 171 18.22 0.21 -6.41
CA ARG A 171 18.02 -0.71 -7.55
C ARG A 171 16.72 -0.43 -8.31
N HIS A 172 15.70 0.06 -7.62
CA HIS A 172 14.41 0.41 -8.20
C HIS A 172 14.29 1.89 -8.61
N GLY A 173 15.38 2.66 -8.55
CA GLY A 173 15.42 4.06 -8.98
C GLY A 173 14.61 5.01 -8.09
N LEU A 174 14.36 4.62 -6.84
CA LEU A 174 13.59 5.41 -5.87
C LEU A 174 14.54 6.20 -4.98
N ALA A 175 14.39 7.52 -4.95
CA ALA A 175 15.12 8.35 -4.00
C ALA A 175 14.55 8.17 -2.58
N TYR A 176 15.37 8.43 -1.57
CA TYR A 176 14.97 8.28 -0.16
C TYR A 176 15.49 9.39 0.73
N ASP A 177 14.80 9.56 1.87
CA ASP A 177 15.22 10.35 3.00
C ASP A 177 15.50 9.39 4.16
N ASP A 178 16.76 9.34 4.60
CA ASP A 178 17.17 8.54 5.75
C ASP A 178 17.56 9.47 6.92
N GLU A 179 16.66 9.54 7.91
CA GLU A 179 16.86 10.40 9.08
C GLU A 179 18.00 9.91 10.00
N GLU A 180 18.43 8.64 9.90
CA GLU A 180 19.58 8.13 10.65
C GLU A 180 20.91 8.65 10.09
N THR A 181 21.06 8.70 8.76
CA THR A 181 22.26 9.26 8.12
C THR A 181 22.39 10.78 8.35
N ALA A 182 21.28 11.49 8.51
CA ALA A 182 21.31 12.92 8.85
C ALA A 182 21.84 13.20 10.27
N LYS A 183 21.63 12.28 11.23
CA LYS A 183 22.12 12.42 12.60
C LYS A 183 23.60 12.06 12.76
N SER A 184 24.13 11.16 11.93
CA SER A 184 25.56 10.83 11.96
C SER A 184 26.45 11.92 11.37
N LEU A 185 25.94 12.69 10.39
CA LEU A 185 26.66 13.82 9.79
C LEU A 185 26.83 15.01 10.75
N GLU A 186 25.89 15.24 11.67
CA GLU A 186 26.05 16.30 12.70
C GLU A 186 26.93 15.89 13.89
N GLN A 187 27.24 14.60 14.04
CA GLN A 187 28.12 14.09 15.11
C GLN A 187 29.51 13.65 14.61
N GLY A 188 29.75 13.70 13.29
CA GLY A 188 30.99 13.29 12.64
C GLY A 188 31.92 14.45 12.27
N SER A 189 32.31 15.27 13.25
CA SER A 189 33.48 16.16 13.11
C SER A 189 34.19 16.31 14.44
N LEU A 190 34.72 15.20 14.97
CA LEU A 190 35.92 15.21 15.79
C LEU A 190 36.76 13.96 15.49
N SER A 191 38.01 14.25 15.16
CA SER A 191 39.14 13.36 14.93
C SER A 191 39.32 12.29 16.02
N GLY A 192 39.84 11.12 15.64
CA GLY A 192 40.17 10.04 16.57
C GLY A 192 40.83 8.85 15.89
N GLU A 193 42.09 9.03 15.55
CA GLU A 193 43.06 8.06 15.05
C GLU A 193 43.31 6.90 16.04
N ALA A 194 43.72 5.76 15.46
CA ALA A 194 44.43 4.61 16.05
C ALA A 194 43.63 3.42 16.65
N GLY A 195 43.98 2.23 16.16
CA GLY A 195 44.14 1.05 17.02
C GLY A 195 43.43 -0.23 16.57
N HIS A 196 44.03 -0.97 15.62
CA HIS A 196 43.85 -2.42 15.58
C HIS A 196 44.35 -3.05 16.90
N PRO A 197 43.71 -4.12 17.37
CA PRO A 197 44.45 -5.38 17.31
C PRO A 197 43.59 -6.57 16.84
N ALA A 198 44.25 -7.41 16.06
CA ALA A 198 43.84 -8.78 15.76
C ALA A 198 44.02 -9.68 16.99
N LEU A 199 43.10 -10.62 17.20
CA LEU A 199 43.39 -11.94 17.75
C LEU A 199 42.46 -12.97 17.11
N ASP A 200 43.09 -13.86 16.33
CA ASP A 200 42.60 -15.18 15.93
C ASP A 200 42.29 -16.04 17.16
N VAL A 201 41.16 -16.77 17.14
CA VAL A 201 41.12 -18.21 17.46
C VAL A 201 39.93 -18.84 16.72
N ASP A 202 40.22 -19.90 15.96
CA ASP A 202 39.32 -20.74 15.15
C ASP A 202 38.81 -21.96 15.99
N PRO A 203 38.16 -23.02 15.45
CA PRO A 203 36.71 -23.24 15.43
C PRO A 203 36.22 -24.49 16.22
N LEU A 204 34.89 -24.70 16.19
CA LEU A 204 34.12 -25.94 16.50
C LEU A 204 33.67 -26.18 17.95
N ALA A 205 32.35 -26.08 18.16
CA ALA A 205 31.62 -27.00 19.03
C ALA A 205 30.18 -27.16 18.51
N LEU A 206 29.89 -28.37 18.02
CA LEU A 206 28.57 -28.90 17.77
C LEU A 206 27.74 -28.84 19.06
N SER A 207 26.57 -28.21 19.01
CA SER A 207 25.47 -28.56 19.90
C SER A 207 24.24 -28.85 19.06
N GLU A 208 24.04 -30.13 18.80
CA GLU A 208 22.75 -30.70 18.41
C GLU A 208 21.70 -30.31 19.46
N GLY A 209 20.81 -29.40 19.08
CA GLY A 209 19.59 -29.10 19.80
C GLY A 209 18.48 -29.03 18.77
N ALA A 210 17.93 -30.19 18.41
CA ALA A 210 16.78 -30.29 17.52
C ALA A 210 15.55 -29.60 18.14
N SER A 211 15.38 -28.30 17.90
CA SER A 211 14.12 -27.62 18.18
C SER A 211 13.20 -27.76 16.97
N VAL A 212 12.28 -28.71 17.06
CA VAL A 212 11.14 -28.85 16.16
C VAL A 212 10.25 -27.61 16.30
N VAL A 213 10.49 -26.57 15.48
CA VAL A 213 9.68 -25.34 15.48
C VAL A 213 9.07 -25.15 14.09
N GLY A 214 7.86 -25.67 13.94
CA GLY A 214 7.07 -25.57 12.71
C GLY A 214 5.60 -25.97 12.90
N ARG A 215 5.04 -25.87 14.12
CA ARG A 215 3.61 -26.14 14.30
C ARG A 215 2.82 -24.92 13.84
N GLN A 216 2.11 -25.06 12.72
CA GLN A 216 0.94 -24.23 12.42
C GLN A 216 0.07 -24.17 13.68
N ARG A 217 -0.12 -22.96 14.23
CA ARG A 217 -0.84 -22.72 15.50
C ARG A 217 -2.29 -23.24 15.48
N PHE A 218 -2.85 -23.52 14.30
CA PHE A 218 -4.17 -24.11 14.10
C PHE A 218 -4.12 -25.13 12.96
N SER A 219 -4.58 -26.36 13.23
CA SER A 219 -4.74 -27.40 12.20
C SER A 219 -5.83 -27.01 11.20
N ALA A 220 -5.77 -27.55 9.97
CA ALA A 220 -6.81 -27.34 8.96
C ALA A 220 -8.21 -27.73 9.46
N ALA A 221 -8.30 -28.82 10.24
CA ALA A 221 -9.56 -29.25 10.87
C ALA A 221 -10.11 -28.19 11.83
N LYS A 222 -9.26 -27.63 12.69
CA LYS A 222 -9.67 -26.59 13.65
C LYS A 222 -10.09 -25.29 12.96
N LYS A 223 -9.45 -24.93 11.84
CA LYS A 223 -9.88 -23.80 11.00
C LYS A 223 -11.23 -24.05 10.35
N ALA A 224 -11.45 -25.24 9.79
CA ALA A 224 -12.72 -25.61 9.16
C ALA A 224 -13.88 -25.63 10.17
N GLU A 225 -13.63 -26.08 11.39
CA GLU A 225 -14.62 -26.05 12.47
C GLU A 225 -14.99 -24.61 12.87
N ALA A 226 -14.00 -23.73 13.03
CA ALA A 226 -14.22 -22.31 13.33
C ALA A 226 -15.00 -21.59 12.20
N VAL A 227 -14.71 -21.91 10.93
CA VAL A 227 -15.45 -21.39 9.78
C VAL A 227 -16.91 -21.88 9.80
N LYS A 228 -17.13 -23.17 10.03
CA LYS A 228 -18.48 -23.74 10.15
C LYS A 228 -19.26 -23.04 11.26
N ARG A 229 -18.66 -22.87 12.43
CA ARG A 229 -19.26 -22.19 13.59
C ARG A 229 -19.61 -20.73 13.29
N SER A 230 -18.72 -20.00 12.62
CA SER A 230 -18.97 -18.63 12.18
C SER A 230 -20.17 -18.54 11.24
N ASN A 231 -20.30 -19.47 10.29
CA ASN A 231 -21.40 -19.49 9.34
C ASN A 231 -22.74 -19.85 10.01
N GLU A 232 -22.73 -20.76 11.00
CA GLU A 232 -23.93 -21.09 11.79
C GLU A 232 -24.44 -19.89 12.60
N LEU A 233 -23.55 -19.16 13.27
CA LEU A 233 -23.92 -17.96 14.04
C LEU A 233 -24.38 -16.81 13.13
N GLN A 234 -23.78 -16.68 11.95
CA GLN A 234 -24.23 -15.73 10.93
C GLN A 234 -25.63 -16.08 10.41
N ALA A 235 -25.91 -17.36 10.13
CA ALA A 235 -27.22 -17.83 9.69
C ALA A 235 -28.30 -17.67 10.77
N ALA A 236 -27.91 -17.74 12.05
CA ALA A 236 -28.78 -17.45 13.19
C ALA A 236 -29.05 -15.95 13.41
N GLY A 237 -28.44 -15.06 12.62
CA GLY A 237 -28.62 -13.61 12.72
C GLY A 237 -27.95 -12.98 13.94
N GLU A 238 -26.98 -13.66 14.56
CA GLU A 238 -26.27 -13.11 15.72
C GLU A 238 -25.39 -11.91 15.33
N LYS A 239 -25.40 -10.87 16.17
CA LYS A 239 -24.46 -9.74 16.05
C LYS A 239 -23.11 -10.12 16.63
N ASN A 240 -22.02 -9.61 16.05
CA ASN A 240 -20.63 -9.85 16.49
C ASN A 240 -20.20 -11.34 16.50
N PHE A 241 -20.81 -12.17 15.65
CA PHE A 241 -20.53 -13.61 15.57
C PHE A 241 -19.03 -13.94 15.41
N ARG A 242 -18.28 -13.16 14.62
CA ARG A 242 -16.83 -13.39 14.41
C ARG A 242 -16.00 -13.15 15.67
N LYS A 243 -16.38 -12.15 16.48
CA LYS A 243 -15.72 -11.86 17.76
C LYS A 243 -15.93 -13.02 18.74
N ARG A 244 -17.16 -13.53 18.82
CA ARG A 244 -17.51 -14.68 19.66
C ARG A 244 -16.76 -15.95 19.26
N VAL A 245 -16.65 -16.23 17.96
CA VAL A 245 -15.85 -17.37 17.46
C VAL A 245 -14.36 -17.16 17.70
N ALA A 246 -13.85 -15.93 17.60
CA ALA A 246 -12.47 -15.63 17.92
C ALA A 246 -12.13 -15.93 19.40
N GLU A 247 -13.02 -15.56 20.31
CA GLU A 247 -12.91 -15.87 21.74
C GLU A 247 -13.00 -17.39 22.00
N GLU A 248 -13.97 -18.09 21.38
CA GLU A 248 -14.18 -19.55 21.51
C GLU A 248 -12.96 -20.37 21.04
N TYR A 249 -12.31 -19.93 19.95
CA TYR A 249 -11.18 -20.66 19.36
C TYR A 249 -9.81 -20.10 19.77
N GLY A 250 -9.75 -19.10 20.66
CA GLY A 250 -8.50 -18.51 21.17
C GLY A 250 -7.68 -17.83 20.08
N THR A 251 -8.33 -17.09 19.19
CA THR A 251 -7.73 -16.42 18.03
C THR A 251 -8.23 -14.98 17.89
N THR A 252 -7.91 -14.32 16.78
CA THR A 252 -8.38 -12.95 16.50
C THR A 252 -9.56 -12.95 15.54
N GLU A 253 -10.41 -11.93 15.62
CA GLU A 253 -11.53 -11.73 14.69
C GLU A 253 -11.06 -11.68 13.23
N ARG A 254 -9.87 -11.10 12.99
CA ARG A 254 -9.24 -11.05 11.67
C ARG A 254 -8.87 -12.44 11.16
N SER A 255 -8.37 -13.33 12.01
CA SER A 255 -8.08 -14.72 11.63
C SER A 255 -9.36 -15.46 11.21
N ILE A 256 -10.46 -15.27 11.94
CA ILE A 256 -11.76 -15.86 11.59
C ILE A 256 -12.24 -15.33 10.24
N TYR A 257 -12.14 -14.01 10.01
CA TYR A 257 -12.48 -13.40 8.73
C TYR A 257 -11.64 -13.98 7.57
N ASP A 258 -10.33 -14.07 7.75
CA ASP A 258 -9.43 -14.59 6.72
C ASP A 258 -9.73 -16.06 6.41
N TRP A 259 -10.04 -16.90 7.41
CA TRP A 259 -10.41 -18.32 7.18
C TRP A 259 -11.75 -18.48 6.47
N VAL A 260 -12.76 -17.67 6.81
CA VAL A 260 -14.06 -17.70 6.12
C VAL A 260 -13.88 -17.31 4.65
N ARG A 261 -13.11 -16.24 4.39
CA ARG A 261 -12.81 -15.79 3.02
C ARG A 261 -12.02 -16.84 2.23
N GLU A 262 -11.06 -17.51 2.85
CA GLU A 262 -10.31 -18.62 2.23
C GLU A 262 -11.23 -19.81 1.87
N ASP A 263 -12.17 -20.17 2.75
CA ASP A 263 -13.15 -21.24 2.51
C ASP A 263 -14.16 -20.89 1.40
N GLU A 264 -14.62 -19.64 1.34
CA GLU A 264 -15.46 -19.12 0.25
C GLU A 264 -14.72 -19.18 -1.10
N ALA A 265 -13.49 -18.70 -1.15
CA ALA A 265 -12.66 -18.75 -2.37
C ALA A 265 -12.38 -20.19 -2.84
N MET A 266 -12.22 -21.15 -1.90
CA MET A 266 -12.05 -22.57 -2.22
C MET A 266 -13.36 -23.24 -2.69
N LYS A 267 -14.52 -22.72 -2.32
CA LYS A 267 -15.83 -23.19 -2.82
C LYS A 267 -16.11 -22.67 -4.22
N GLU A 268 -15.73 -21.42 -4.52
CA GLU A 268 -15.91 -20.82 -5.84
C GLU A 268 -15.00 -21.41 -6.93
N THR A 269 -13.85 -21.96 -6.56
CA THR A 269 -12.93 -22.63 -7.51
C THR A 269 -13.31 -24.08 -7.84
N LYS A 270 -14.28 -24.67 -7.13
CA LYS A 270 -14.67 -26.08 -7.31
C LYS A 270 -15.78 -26.40 -8.33
N PRO A 271 -16.60 -25.49 -8.91
CA PRO A 271 -17.64 -25.92 -9.85
C PRO A 271 -17.13 -26.26 -11.27
N THR A 272 -15.90 -25.89 -11.65
CA THR A 272 -15.53 -25.87 -13.08
C THR A 272 -14.66 -27.06 -13.54
N LEU A 273 -14.15 -27.89 -12.63
CA LEU A 273 -13.32 -29.05 -13.00
C LEU A 273 -14.12 -30.34 -13.29
N ALA A 274 -15.43 -30.37 -12.99
CA ALA A 274 -16.28 -31.53 -13.28
C ALA A 274 -16.80 -31.58 -14.74
N ILE A 275 -16.76 -30.46 -15.48
CA ILE A 275 -17.34 -30.38 -16.84
C ILE A 275 -16.35 -30.83 -17.94
N PHE A 276 -15.05 -30.88 -17.66
CA PHE A 276 -14.04 -31.14 -18.70
C PHE A 276 -13.66 -32.62 -18.95
N LEU A 277 -14.25 -33.58 -18.22
CA LEU A 277 -13.84 -35.01 -18.33
C LEU A 277 -14.85 -35.97 -18.97
N HIS A 278 -16.02 -35.53 -19.46
CA HIS A 278 -17.03 -36.43 -20.04
C HIS A 278 -17.32 -36.26 -21.55
N GLY A 279 -16.50 -35.50 -22.27
CA GLY A 279 -16.70 -35.19 -23.69
C GLY A 279 -15.84 -35.97 -24.69
N ARG A 280 -15.49 -37.24 -24.46
CA ARG A 280 -14.81 -38.07 -25.48
C ARG A 280 -15.14 -39.56 -25.34
N LYS A 281 -16.27 -39.98 -25.90
CA LYS A 281 -16.49 -41.33 -26.46
C LYS A 281 -17.78 -41.36 -27.27
N LYS A 282 -17.66 -41.39 -28.59
CA LYS A 282 -18.32 -42.36 -29.50
C LYS A 282 -17.93 -42.03 -30.95
N LYS A 283 -17.16 -42.93 -31.55
CA LYS A 283 -17.40 -43.36 -32.93
C LYS A 283 -18.60 -44.31 -32.90
#